data_AF-A0A3C0Y9I1-F1
#
_entry.id   AF-A0A3C0Y9I1-F1
#
_cell.length_a   1.000
_cell.length_b   1.000
_cell.length_c   1.000
_cell.angle_alpha   90.00
_cell.angle_beta   90.00
_cell.angle_gamma   90.00
#
_symmetry.space_group_name_H-M   'P 1'
#
loop_
_entity.id
_entity.type
_entity.pdbx_description
1 polymer ?
#
loop_
_entity_poly.entity_id
_entity_poly.type
_entity_poly.pdbx_seq_one_letter_code
_entity_poly.pdbx_strand_id
1 'polypeptide(L)'
;AIIMATARGRLSFKLLKQALNTTTKLASFVVFILIGSTIFSLVFQGVDGQKWVEYLLTGLPGGQTGFLIVVNLLIFFLAFFLDFFELSFIVVPLLAPVAQKLGIDLIWFGVLLAVNMQTSFMHPPFGFALFYLRSVAPTKEYTDRITKKVVQPVTTMQIYWGAVPFVLIQIIMVGLIIAFPGIVSSGLDKAEVYDPDKIRLQMEADMPKEDSFEAPQPDAGASTGAEPIPMPQPEAIEPAAVDDKDPLKPRQDAGSSEKK
;
A
#
# COMPACT_ATOMS: atom_id res chain seq x y z
N ALA A 1 -23.27 9.15 12.68
CA ALA A 1 -23.87 8.24 13.69
C ALA A 1 -23.89 8.85 15.10
N ILE A 2 -22.75 9.26 15.66
CA ILE A 2 -22.65 9.81 17.03
C ILE A 2 -23.55 11.04 17.24
N ILE A 3 -23.51 12.00 16.31
CA ILE A 3 -24.36 13.21 16.36
C ILE A 3 -25.86 12.86 16.43
N MET A 4 -26.33 11.91 15.62
CA MET A 4 -27.72 11.45 15.64
C MET A 4 -28.09 10.69 16.93
N ALA A 5 -27.16 9.93 17.51
CA ALA A 5 -27.37 9.20 18.75
C ALA A 5 -27.46 10.13 19.96
N THR A 6 -26.63 11.18 19.99
CA THR A 6 -26.68 12.25 21.00
C THR A 6 -27.96 13.08 20.87
N ALA A 7 -28.34 13.47 19.65
CA ALA A 7 -29.57 14.24 19.39
C ALA A 7 -30.85 13.48 19.80
N ARG A 8 -30.84 12.15 19.78
CA ARG A 8 -31.95 11.30 20.23
C ARG A 8 -31.92 10.93 21.72
N GLY A 9 -30.94 11.43 22.49
CA GLY A 9 -30.77 11.10 23.91
C GLY A 9 -30.53 9.61 24.19
N ARG A 10 -30.12 8.84 23.18
CA ARG A 10 -29.90 7.38 23.30
C ARG A 10 -28.45 6.99 23.53
N LEU A 11 -27.54 7.96 23.52
CA LEU A 11 -26.14 7.75 23.83
C LEU A 11 -25.93 7.79 25.34
N SER A 12 -25.77 6.62 25.97
CA SER A 12 -25.32 6.54 27.37
C SER A 12 -23.81 6.34 27.42
N PHE A 13 -23.15 6.90 28.45
CA PHE A 13 -21.72 6.71 28.66
C PHE A 13 -21.35 5.23 28.79
N LYS A 14 -22.25 4.42 29.37
CA LYS A 14 -22.10 2.96 29.46
C LYS A 14 -22.11 2.28 28.09
N LEU A 15 -23.04 2.66 27.21
CA LEU A 15 -23.12 2.14 25.84
C LEU A 15 -21.89 2.54 25.02
N LEU A 16 -21.45 3.80 25.14
CA LEU A 16 -20.25 4.30 24.47
C LEU A 16 -19.01 3.52 24.92
N LYS A 17 -18.81 3.36 26.24
CA LYS A 17 -17.70 2.58 26.79
C LYS A 17 -17.73 1.12 26.33
N GLN A 18 -18.91 0.50 26.29
CA GLN A 18 -19.08 -0.88 25.81
C GLN A 18 -18.72 -1.01 24.32
N ALA A 19 -19.21 -0.09 23.48
CA ALA A 19 -18.93 -0.08 22.05
C ALA A 19 -17.44 0.15 21.77
N LEU A 20 -16.82 1.11 22.46
CA LEU A 20 -15.38 1.37 22.37
C LEU A 20 -14.58 0.14 22.80
N ASN A 21 -14.88 -0.47 23.95
CA ASN A 21 -14.12 -1.62 24.45
C ASN A 21 -14.20 -2.83 23.50
N THR A 22 -15.37 -3.06 22.89
CA THR A 22 -15.54 -4.12 21.87
C THR A 22 -14.73 -3.81 20.60
N THR A 23 -14.76 -2.56 20.15
CA THR A 23 -14.01 -2.10 18.97
C THR A 23 -12.50 -2.18 19.21
N THR A 24 -12.03 -1.72 20.37
CA THR A 24 -10.63 -1.79 20.77
C THR A 24 -10.16 -3.23 20.87
N LYS A 25 -10.95 -4.15 21.44
CA LYS A 25 -10.56 -5.56 21.54
C LYS A 25 -10.34 -6.21 20.17
N LEU A 26 -11.22 -5.94 19.20
CA LEU A 26 -11.06 -6.41 17.82
C LEU A 26 -9.84 -5.76 17.14
N ALA A 27 -9.67 -4.45 17.30
CA ALA A 27 -8.51 -3.74 16.76
C ALA A 27 -7.19 -4.25 17.36
N SER A 28 -7.14 -4.51 18.66
CA SER A 28 -5.96 -5.06 19.33
C SER A 28 -5.60 -6.45 18.81
N PHE A 29 -6.60 -7.30 18.51
CA PHE A 29 -6.36 -8.60 17.89
C PHE A 29 -5.69 -8.46 16.52
N VAL A 30 -6.24 -7.59 15.65
CA VAL A 30 -5.68 -7.30 14.32
C VAL A 30 -4.25 -6.76 14.45
N VAL A 31 -4.01 -5.76 15.31
CA VAL A 31 -2.68 -5.18 15.54
C VAL A 31 -1.68 -6.25 16.02
N PHE A 32 -2.10 -7.19 16.87
CA PHE A 32 -1.22 -8.27 17.31
C PHE A 32 -0.80 -9.18 16.15
N ILE A 33 -1.73 -9.49 15.23
CA ILE A 33 -1.41 -10.29 14.04
C ILE A 33 -0.49 -9.48 13.11
N LEU A 34 -0.71 -8.17 12.95
CA LEU A 34 0.16 -7.30 12.16
C LEU A 34 1.61 -7.31 12.68
N ILE A 35 1.79 -7.22 14.00
CA ILE A 35 3.13 -7.32 14.63
C ILE A 35 3.76 -8.68 14.30
N GLY A 36 3.02 -9.78 14.46
CA GLY A 36 3.49 -11.12 14.11
C GLY A 36 3.87 -11.26 12.63
N SER A 37 3.05 -10.74 11.72
CA SER A 37 3.30 -10.76 10.28
C SER A 37 4.53 -9.93 9.90
N THR A 38 4.79 -8.82 10.59
CA THR A 38 5.95 -7.96 10.37
C THR A 38 7.22 -8.66 10.81
N ILE A 39 7.21 -9.30 11.99
CA ILE A 39 8.34 -10.10 12.47
C ILE A 39 8.60 -11.27 11.52
N PHE A 40 7.55 -11.97 11.08
CA PHE A 40 7.67 -13.03 10.08
C PHE A 40 8.31 -12.50 8.79
N SER A 41 7.81 -11.40 8.25
CA SER A 41 8.30 -10.80 7.01
C SER A 41 9.77 -10.37 7.13
N LEU A 42 10.16 -9.80 8.27
CA LEU A 42 11.55 -9.43 8.56
C LEU A 42 12.47 -10.66 8.66
N VAL A 43 12.07 -11.68 9.42
CA VAL A 43 12.87 -12.92 9.57
C VAL A 43 12.96 -13.64 8.23
N PHE A 44 11.86 -13.74 7.49
CA PHE A 44 11.81 -14.37 6.17
C PHE A 44 12.74 -13.68 5.17
N GLN A 45 12.77 -12.34 5.17
CA GLN A 45 13.75 -11.57 4.39
C GLN A 45 15.18 -11.81 4.88
N GLY A 46 15.39 -11.86 6.19
CA GLY A 46 16.70 -12.10 6.81
C GLY A 46 17.31 -13.48 6.52
N VAL A 47 16.48 -14.50 6.29
CA VAL A 47 16.93 -15.87 5.92
C VAL A 47 16.92 -16.13 4.42
N ASP A 48 16.86 -15.08 3.59
CA ASP A 48 16.82 -15.20 2.12
C ASP A 48 15.61 -16.01 1.61
N GLY A 49 14.48 -16.01 2.35
CA GLY A 49 13.28 -16.76 1.98
C GLY A 49 12.74 -16.40 0.59
N GLN A 50 12.97 -15.17 0.14
CA GLN A 50 12.67 -14.69 -1.21
C GLN A 50 13.33 -15.55 -2.29
N LYS A 51 14.61 -15.90 -2.12
CA LYS A 51 15.37 -16.72 -3.08
C LYS A 51 14.85 -18.15 -3.10
N TRP A 52 14.42 -18.67 -1.95
CA TRP A 52 13.82 -20.00 -1.87
C TRP A 52 12.50 -20.07 -2.62
N VAL A 53 11.62 -19.08 -2.41
CA VAL A 53 10.34 -18.99 -3.14
C VAL A 53 10.59 -18.74 -4.62
N GLU A 54 11.54 -17.89 -4.97
CA GLU A 54 11.95 -17.66 -6.36
C GLU A 54 12.34 -18.98 -7.04
N TYR A 55 13.22 -19.77 -6.43
CA TYR A 55 13.63 -21.06 -6.99
C TYR A 55 12.44 -22.03 -7.13
N LEU A 56 11.57 -22.08 -6.12
CA LEU A 56 10.39 -22.95 -6.13
C LEU A 56 9.41 -22.57 -7.25
N LEU A 57 9.21 -21.27 -7.48
CA LEU A 57 8.24 -20.75 -8.42
C LEU A 57 8.79 -20.63 -9.85
N THR A 58 10.09 -20.38 -10.03
CA THR A 58 10.76 -20.41 -11.35
C THR A 58 10.96 -21.84 -11.85
N GLY A 59 10.98 -22.83 -10.95
CA GLY A 59 10.98 -24.26 -11.30
C GLY A 59 9.64 -24.79 -11.83
N LEU A 60 8.56 -24.00 -11.76
CA LEU A 60 7.25 -24.40 -12.27
C LEU A 60 7.18 -24.25 -13.80
N PRO A 61 6.66 -25.26 -14.53
CA PRO A 61 6.42 -25.14 -15.95
C PRO A 61 5.30 -24.12 -16.23
N GLY A 62 5.54 -23.18 -17.14
CA GLY A 62 4.52 -22.21 -17.58
C GLY A 62 4.92 -20.73 -17.58
N GLY A 63 6.17 -20.40 -17.22
CA GLY A 63 6.69 -19.04 -17.29
C GLY A 63 5.83 -18.03 -16.53
N GLN A 64 5.60 -16.85 -17.12
CA GLN A 64 4.83 -15.77 -16.52
C GLN A 64 3.37 -16.17 -16.20
N THR A 65 2.68 -16.83 -17.12
CA THR A 65 1.27 -17.19 -16.97
C THR A 65 1.08 -18.32 -15.94
N GLY A 66 1.96 -19.32 -15.94
CA GLY A 66 1.94 -20.40 -14.95
C GLY A 66 2.16 -19.90 -13.53
N PHE A 67 3.13 -19.00 -13.35
CA PHE A 67 3.35 -18.31 -12.08
C PHE A 67 2.09 -17.59 -11.61
N LEU A 68 1.47 -16.80 -12.49
CA LEU A 68 0.28 -16.03 -12.14
C LEU A 68 -0.87 -16.95 -11.71
N ILE A 69 -1.15 -18.02 -12.44
CA ILE A 69 -2.22 -18.96 -12.08
C ILE A 69 -1.97 -19.58 -10.70
N VAL A 70 -0.76 -20.08 -10.45
CA VAL A 70 -0.42 -20.73 -9.17
C VAL A 70 -0.49 -19.74 -8.01
N VAL A 71 0.06 -18.54 -8.20
CA VAL A 71 0.00 -17.47 -7.20
C VAL A 71 -1.44 -17.04 -6.93
N ASN A 72 -2.26 -16.90 -7.97
CA ASN A 72 -3.65 -16.51 -7.84
C ASN A 72 -4.43 -17.56 -7.03
N LEU A 73 -4.22 -18.84 -7.32
CA LEU A 73 -4.81 -19.95 -6.58
C LEU A 73 -4.34 -19.95 -5.12
N LEU A 74 -3.03 -19.79 -4.89
CA LEU A 74 -2.43 -19.73 -3.56
C LEU A 74 -3.02 -18.58 -2.74
N ILE A 75 -3.08 -17.38 -3.31
CA ILE A 75 -3.68 -16.21 -2.67
C ILE A 75 -5.15 -16.45 -2.39
N PHE A 76 -5.90 -17.02 -3.33
CA PHE A 76 -7.32 -17.32 -3.15
C PHE A 76 -7.56 -18.21 -1.92
N PHE A 77 -6.75 -19.27 -1.74
CA PHE A 77 -6.85 -20.13 -0.55
C PHE A 77 -6.34 -19.45 0.73
N LEU A 78 -5.24 -18.71 0.67
CA LEU A 78 -4.70 -18.00 1.85
C LEU A 78 -5.66 -16.90 2.34
N ALA A 79 -6.35 -16.22 1.40
CA ALA A 79 -7.30 -15.16 1.68
C ALA A 79 -8.53 -15.65 2.45
N PHE A 80 -8.74 -16.97 2.55
CA PHE A 80 -9.81 -17.51 3.37
C PHE A 80 -9.52 -17.36 4.86
N PHE A 81 -8.26 -17.44 5.28
CA PHE A 81 -7.86 -17.47 6.68
C PHE A 81 -7.19 -16.19 7.16
N LEU A 82 -6.62 -15.42 6.23
CA LEU A 82 -5.87 -14.20 6.51
C LEU A 82 -6.67 -12.98 6.04
N ASP A 83 -6.74 -11.96 6.89
CA ASP A 83 -7.34 -10.67 6.53
C ASP A 83 -6.42 -9.90 5.55
N PHE A 84 -6.98 -8.87 4.90
CA PHE A 84 -6.36 -8.13 3.81
C PHE A 84 -5.00 -7.55 4.21
N PHE A 85 -4.90 -6.94 5.40
CA PHE A 85 -3.65 -6.30 5.80
C PHE A 85 -2.55 -7.35 6.05
N GLU A 86 -2.89 -8.43 6.74
CA GLU A 86 -2.00 -9.54 7.09
C GLU A 86 -1.49 -10.27 5.84
N LEU A 87 -2.40 -10.61 4.92
CA LEU A 87 -2.03 -11.25 3.68
C LEU A 87 -1.14 -10.34 2.83
N SER A 88 -1.43 -9.03 2.78
CA SER A 88 -0.59 -8.07 2.05
C SER A 88 0.83 -8.01 2.60
N PHE A 89 1.00 -7.95 3.93
CA PHE A 89 2.33 -7.88 4.55
C PHE A 89 3.15 -9.17 4.45
N ILE A 90 2.50 -10.31 4.26
CA ILE A 90 3.17 -11.61 4.06
C ILE A 90 3.46 -11.83 2.58
N VAL A 91 2.45 -11.70 1.73
CA VAL A 91 2.48 -12.11 0.33
C VAL A 91 3.19 -11.09 -0.55
N VAL A 92 2.98 -9.79 -0.35
CA VAL A 92 3.60 -8.77 -1.21
C VAL A 92 5.13 -8.82 -1.11
N PRO A 93 5.76 -8.81 0.08
CA PRO A 93 7.21 -8.92 0.16
C PRO A 93 7.69 -10.25 -0.43
N LEU A 94 6.95 -11.34 -0.27
CA LEU A 94 7.29 -12.70 -0.71
C LEU A 94 7.21 -12.91 -2.23
N LEU A 95 6.24 -12.28 -2.90
CA LEU A 95 5.99 -12.50 -4.32
C LEU A 95 6.45 -11.35 -5.21
N ALA A 96 6.55 -10.13 -4.68
CA ALA A 96 6.97 -8.98 -5.49
C ALA A 96 8.36 -9.20 -6.13
N PRO A 97 9.41 -9.66 -5.43
CA PRO A 97 10.74 -9.85 -6.05
C PRO A 97 10.70 -10.92 -7.15
N VAL A 98 9.91 -11.97 -6.94
CA VAL A 98 9.73 -13.06 -7.92
C VAL A 98 8.99 -12.56 -9.15
N ALA A 99 7.94 -11.75 -8.95
CA ALA A 99 7.20 -11.12 -10.04
C ALA A 99 8.09 -10.18 -10.87
N GLN A 100 8.93 -9.35 -10.22
CA GLN A 100 9.87 -8.47 -10.95
C GLN A 100 10.83 -9.26 -11.84
N LYS A 101 11.38 -10.36 -11.32
CA LYS A 101 12.32 -11.21 -12.08
C LYS A 101 11.67 -11.92 -13.27
N LEU A 102 10.39 -12.25 -13.16
CA LEU A 102 9.61 -12.79 -14.26
C LEU A 102 9.15 -11.72 -15.27
N GLY A 103 9.51 -10.45 -15.07
CA GLY A 103 9.11 -9.34 -15.94
C GLY A 103 7.64 -8.93 -15.77
N ILE A 104 7.01 -9.30 -14.66
CA ILE A 104 5.62 -8.95 -14.36
C ILE A 104 5.59 -7.53 -13.79
N ASP A 105 4.75 -6.68 -14.38
CA ASP A 105 4.45 -5.36 -13.83
C ASP A 105 3.83 -5.50 -12.42
N LEU A 106 4.46 -4.86 -11.43
CA LEU A 106 4.01 -4.90 -10.03
C LEU A 106 2.65 -4.24 -9.85
N ILE A 107 2.30 -3.26 -10.69
CA ILE A 107 1.00 -2.59 -10.60
C ILE A 107 -0.08 -3.58 -11.04
N TRP A 108 0.12 -4.24 -12.18
CA TRP A 108 -0.77 -5.29 -12.64
C TRP A 108 -0.87 -6.44 -11.64
N PHE A 109 0.26 -6.88 -11.07
CA PHE A 109 0.29 -7.89 -10.01
C PHE A 109 -0.45 -7.44 -8.75
N GLY A 110 -0.26 -6.20 -8.32
CA GLY A 110 -0.92 -5.61 -7.15
C GLY A 110 -2.43 -5.50 -7.34
N VAL A 111 -2.89 -5.15 -8.55
CA VAL A 111 -4.32 -5.15 -8.88
C VAL A 111 -4.89 -6.58 -8.86
N LEU A 112 -4.18 -7.56 -9.43
CA LEU A 112 -4.57 -8.98 -9.35
C LEU A 112 -4.69 -9.47 -7.90
N LEU A 113 -3.76 -9.07 -7.04
CA LEU A 113 -3.76 -9.38 -5.63
C LEU A 113 -4.94 -8.70 -4.91
N ALA A 114 -5.17 -7.41 -5.14
CA ALA A 114 -6.28 -6.66 -4.56
C ALA A 114 -7.66 -7.23 -4.95
N VAL A 115 -7.84 -7.54 -6.23
CA VAL A 115 -9.08 -8.15 -6.77
C VAL A 115 -9.33 -9.52 -6.15
N ASN A 116 -8.29 -10.34 -5.99
CA ASN A 116 -8.44 -11.64 -5.31
C ASN A 116 -8.81 -11.49 -3.85
N MET A 117 -8.18 -10.58 -3.13
CA MET A 117 -8.44 -10.39 -1.70
C MET A 117 -9.86 -9.89 -1.44
N GLN A 118 -10.48 -9.19 -2.39
CA GLN A 118 -11.88 -8.80 -2.24
C GLN A 118 -12.85 -10.00 -2.15
N THR A 119 -12.49 -11.15 -2.74
CA THR A 119 -13.33 -12.36 -2.70
C THR A 119 -13.46 -12.93 -1.29
N SER A 120 -12.48 -12.72 -0.41
CA SER A 120 -12.51 -13.27 0.95
C SER A 120 -13.71 -12.76 1.75
N PHE A 121 -14.14 -11.52 1.52
CA PHE A 121 -15.32 -10.93 2.15
C PHE A 121 -16.64 -11.58 1.75
N MET A 122 -16.66 -12.35 0.65
CA MET A 122 -17.87 -12.86 0.01
C MET A 122 -18.04 -14.38 0.11
N HIS A 123 -17.07 -15.12 0.68
CA HIS A 123 -17.13 -16.58 0.75
C HIS A 123 -17.52 -17.12 2.15
N PRO A 124 -18.21 -18.28 2.26
CA PRO A 124 -18.76 -18.77 3.53
C PRO A 124 -17.79 -19.70 4.26
N PRO A 125 -16.74 -19.14 4.88
CA PRO A 125 -16.43 -19.37 6.30
C PRO A 125 -16.01 -18.10 7.06
N PHE A 126 -15.58 -17.04 6.35
CA PHE A 126 -15.04 -15.79 6.93
C PHE A 126 -15.59 -14.51 6.27
N GLY A 127 -16.53 -14.64 5.32
CA GLY A 127 -17.16 -13.50 4.66
C GLY A 127 -17.99 -12.66 5.62
N PHE A 128 -17.38 -11.64 6.23
CA PHE A 128 -18.06 -10.71 7.14
C PHE A 128 -19.30 -10.08 6.51
N ALA A 129 -19.29 -9.85 5.19
CA ALA A 129 -20.45 -9.33 4.47
C ALA A 129 -21.65 -10.30 4.49
N LEU A 130 -21.40 -11.61 4.36
CA LEU A 130 -22.45 -12.63 4.43
C LEU A 130 -23.02 -12.76 5.83
N PHE A 131 -22.17 -12.73 6.85
CA PHE A 131 -22.62 -12.73 8.26
C PHE A 131 -23.35 -11.44 8.63
N TYR A 132 -22.91 -10.30 8.10
CA TYR A 132 -23.61 -9.03 8.26
C TYR A 132 -25.00 -9.08 7.63
N LEU A 133 -25.10 -9.57 6.38
CA LEU A 133 -26.40 -9.75 5.72
C LEU A 133 -27.30 -10.72 6.50
N ARG A 134 -26.72 -11.80 7.05
CA ARG A 134 -27.45 -12.73 7.92
C ARG A 134 -27.94 -12.09 9.21
N SER A 135 -27.21 -11.10 9.76
CA SER A 135 -27.57 -10.39 10.99
C SER A 135 -28.77 -9.45 10.82
N VAL A 136 -28.97 -8.92 9.60
CA VAL A 136 -30.10 -8.04 9.25
C VAL A 136 -31.24 -8.78 8.54
N ALA A 137 -31.01 -10.00 8.06
CA ALA A 137 -32.02 -10.81 7.39
C ALA A 137 -33.12 -11.28 8.36
N PRO A 138 -34.41 -11.21 7.95
CA PRO A 138 -35.52 -11.66 8.78
C PRO A 138 -35.40 -13.16 9.08
N THR A 139 -35.28 -13.47 10.37
CA THR A 139 -35.19 -14.84 10.89
C THR A 139 -36.54 -15.49 11.12
N LYS A 140 -37.60 -14.68 11.20
CA LYS A 140 -38.98 -15.11 11.41
C LYS A 140 -39.85 -14.51 10.33
N GLU A 141 -40.94 -15.21 10.00
CA GLU A 141 -41.98 -14.66 9.14
C GLU A 141 -42.51 -13.36 9.73
N TYR A 142 -42.51 -12.30 8.93
CA TYR A 142 -43.07 -11.02 9.31
C TYR A 142 -44.00 -10.54 8.20
N THR A 143 -45.17 -10.03 8.59
CA THR A 143 -46.07 -9.36 7.66
C THR A 143 -45.65 -7.91 7.55
N ASP A 144 -45.16 -7.53 6.38
CA ASP A 144 -44.71 -6.17 6.12
C ASP A 144 -45.86 -5.16 6.35
N ARG A 145 -45.59 -4.11 7.16
CA ARG A 145 -46.61 -3.16 7.61
C ARG A 145 -47.17 -2.29 6.48
N ILE A 146 -46.45 -2.17 5.36
CA ILE A 146 -46.78 -1.31 4.22
C ILE A 146 -47.36 -2.15 3.08
N THR A 147 -46.73 -3.28 2.75
CA THR A 147 -47.13 -4.14 1.62
C THR A 147 -48.08 -5.27 2.00
N LYS A 148 -48.33 -5.53 3.29
CA LYS A 148 -49.17 -6.61 3.84
C LYS A 148 -48.82 -8.02 3.31
N LYS A 149 -47.65 -8.19 2.70
CA LYS A 149 -47.17 -9.49 2.23
C LYS A 149 -46.38 -10.18 3.33
N VAL A 150 -46.51 -11.50 3.41
CA VAL A 150 -45.74 -12.34 4.32
C VAL A 150 -44.34 -12.50 3.73
N VAL A 151 -43.34 -11.96 4.42
CA VAL A 151 -41.94 -12.14 4.05
C VAL A 151 -41.45 -13.42 4.71
N GLN A 152 -41.08 -14.42 3.91
CA GLN A 152 -40.53 -15.68 4.39
C GLN A 152 -39.13 -15.49 4.99
N PRO A 153 -38.74 -16.29 5.98
CA PRO A 153 -37.41 -16.24 6.57
C PRO A 153 -36.33 -16.60 5.54
N VAL A 154 -35.27 -15.80 5.49
CA VAL A 154 -34.15 -16.07 4.59
C VAL A 154 -33.21 -17.05 5.27
N THR A 155 -33.00 -18.21 4.65
CA THR A 155 -32.08 -19.22 5.19
C THR A 155 -30.63 -18.82 4.93
N THR A 156 -29.71 -19.24 5.80
CA THR A 156 -28.27 -18.99 5.60
C THR A 156 -27.77 -19.53 4.26
N MET A 157 -28.31 -20.67 3.81
CA MET A 157 -27.98 -21.26 2.52
C MET A 157 -28.42 -20.38 1.34
N GLN A 158 -29.57 -19.69 1.42
CA GLN A 158 -29.99 -18.75 0.38
C GLN A 158 -29.04 -17.55 0.29
N ILE A 159 -28.52 -17.07 1.42
CA ILE A 159 -27.50 -16.01 1.44
C ILE A 159 -26.22 -16.48 0.77
N TYR A 160 -25.78 -17.72 1.05
CA TYR A 160 -24.58 -18.28 0.44
C TYR A 160 -24.75 -18.48 -1.06
N TRP A 161 -25.89 -19.02 -1.49
CA TRP A 161 -26.24 -19.15 -2.90
C TRP A 161 -26.36 -17.80 -3.62
N GLY A 162 -26.75 -16.73 -2.90
CA GLY A 162 -26.73 -15.35 -3.43
C GLY A 162 -25.32 -14.78 -3.61
N ALA A 163 -24.32 -15.29 -2.88
CA ALA A 163 -22.93 -14.86 -2.98
C ALA A 163 -22.16 -15.53 -4.13
N VAL A 164 -22.51 -16.79 -4.46
CA VAL A 164 -21.85 -17.58 -5.51
C VAL A 164 -21.78 -16.84 -6.87
N PRO A 165 -22.86 -16.20 -7.38
CA PRO A 165 -22.79 -15.45 -8.64
C PRO A 165 -21.75 -14.33 -8.63
N PHE A 166 -21.59 -13.64 -7.50
CA PHE A 166 -20.59 -12.59 -7.37
C PHE A 166 -19.16 -13.16 -7.36
N VAL A 167 -18.94 -14.28 -6.67
CA VAL A 167 -17.64 -14.97 -6.68
C VAL A 167 -17.29 -15.43 -8.10
N LEU A 168 -18.26 -15.97 -8.85
CA LEU A 168 -18.06 -16.35 -10.25
C LEU A 168 -17.68 -15.16 -11.13
N ILE A 169 -18.38 -14.03 -10.98
CA ILE A 169 -18.03 -12.79 -11.71
C ILE A 169 -16.61 -12.34 -11.34
N GLN A 170 -16.20 -12.45 -10.08
CA GLN A 170 -14.84 -12.08 -9.68
C GLN A 170 -13.79 -13.03 -10.29
N ILE A 171 -14.03 -14.34 -10.29
CA ILE A 171 -13.12 -15.30 -10.93
C ILE A 171 -13.00 -15.01 -12.44
N ILE A 172 -14.11 -14.66 -13.09
CA ILE A 172 -14.10 -14.22 -14.50
C ILE A 172 -13.29 -12.93 -14.65
N MET A 173 -13.48 -11.95 -13.77
CA MET A 173 -12.73 -10.69 -13.79
C MET A 173 -11.22 -10.92 -13.62
N VAL A 174 -10.82 -11.79 -12.70
CA VAL A 174 -9.42 -12.20 -12.51
C VAL A 174 -8.90 -12.87 -13.78
N GLY A 175 -9.65 -13.81 -14.36
CA GLY A 175 -9.27 -14.45 -15.62
C GLY A 175 -9.09 -13.46 -16.77
N LEU A 176 -9.97 -12.46 -16.87
CA LEU A 176 -9.85 -11.37 -17.86
C LEU A 176 -8.62 -10.50 -17.62
N ILE A 177 -8.32 -10.15 -16.36
CA ILE A 177 -7.12 -9.37 -16.02
C ILE A 177 -5.84 -10.15 -16.34
N ILE A 178 -5.84 -11.49 -16.16
CA ILE A 178 -4.72 -12.35 -16.54
C ILE A 178 -4.58 -12.42 -18.07
N ALA A 179 -5.69 -12.56 -18.81
CA ALA A 179 -5.68 -12.67 -20.26
C ALA A 179 -5.34 -11.34 -20.97
N PHE A 180 -5.75 -10.22 -20.38
CA PHE A 180 -5.58 -8.88 -20.94
C PHE A 180 -4.89 -7.95 -19.90
N PRO A 181 -3.56 -8.04 -19.75
CA PRO A 181 -2.81 -7.16 -18.83
C PRO A 181 -2.99 -5.67 -19.18
N GLY A 182 -3.24 -5.36 -20.45
CA GLY A 182 -3.51 -4.02 -20.94
C GLY A 182 -4.70 -3.33 -20.29
N ILE A 183 -5.68 -4.04 -19.70
CA ILE A 183 -6.80 -3.41 -18.98
C ILE A 183 -6.30 -2.59 -17.78
N VAL A 184 -5.21 -3.02 -17.16
CA VAL A 184 -4.61 -2.33 -16.00
C VAL A 184 -3.52 -1.36 -16.46
N SER A 185 -2.69 -1.77 -17.42
CA SER A 185 -1.52 -1.00 -17.84
C SER A 185 -1.82 0.11 -18.87
N SER A 186 -2.96 0.09 -19.56
CA SER A 186 -3.32 1.06 -20.62
C SER A 186 -3.47 2.52 -20.17
N GLY A 187 -3.49 2.79 -18.86
CA GLY A 187 -3.56 4.14 -18.30
C GLY A 187 -2.27 4.66 -17.65
N LEU A 188 -1.19 3.86 -17.63
CA LEU A 188 -0.01 4.10 -16.77
C LEU A 188 1.21 4.70 -17.48
N ASP A 189 1.13 5.02 -18.78
CA ASP A 189 2.23 5.58 -19.58
C ASP A 189 2.58 7.07 -19.28
N LYS A 190 2.33 7.56 -18.06
CA LYS A 190 2.84 8.88 -17.63
C LYS A 190 3.50 8.80 -16.26
N ALA A 191 4.58 8.04 -16.17
CA ALA A 191 5.69 8.50 -15.37
C ALA A 191 6.32 9.68 -16.14
N GLU A 192 5.90 10.91 -15.85
CA GLU A 192 6.72 12.07 -16.22
C GLU A 192 8.03 11.94 -15.44
N VAL A 193 9.03 11.34 -16.09
CA VAL A 193 10.42 11.39 -15.64
C VAL A 193 10.84 12.85 -15.77
N TYR A 194 10.69 13.60 -14.67
CA TYR A 194 11.24 14.94 -14.57
C TYR A 194 12.76 14.83 -14.63
N ASP A 195 13.30 15.13 -15.80
CA ASP A 195 14.72 15.18 -16.08
C ASP A 195 15.28 16.49 -15.46
N PRO A 196 16.02 16.43 -14.32
CA PRO A 196 16.45 17.63 -13.60
C PRO A 196 17.31 18.56 -14.45
N ASP A 197 17.95 18.04 -15.51
CA ASP A 197 18.74 18.83 -16.44
C ASP A 197 17.88 19.71 -17.37
N LYS A 198 16.68 19.26 -17.74
CA LYS A 198 15.73 20.08 -18.53
C LYS A 198 15.11 21.19 -17.70
N ILE A 199 14.91 20.95 -16.40
CA ILE A 199 14.40 21.96 -15.46
C ILE A 199 15.46 23.06 -15.24
N ARG A 200 16.74 22.69 -15.12
CA ARG A 200 17.85 23.66 -15.04
C ARG A 200 17.97 24.51 -16.30
N LEU A 201 17.88 23.89 -17.48
CA LEU A 201 17.92 24.62 -18.75
C LEU A 201 16.73 25.59 -18.93
N GLN A 202 15.54 25.24 -18.43
CA GLN A 202 14.40 26.16 -18.40
C GLN A 202 14.59 27.29 -17.39
N MET A 203 15.09 27.00 -16.19
CA MET A 203 15.40 28.04 -15.19
C MET A 203 16.51 28.98 -15.66
N GLU A 204 17.49 28.48 -16.41
CA GLU A 204 18.57 29.29 -17.01
C GLU A 204 18.08 30.12 -18.21
N ALA A 205 17.09 29.61 -18.96
CA ALA A 205 16.47 30.33 -20.07
C ALA A 205 15.48 31.43 -19.62
N ASP A 206 14.84 31.25 -18.45
CA ASP A 206 13.94 32.24 -17.82
C ASP A 206 14.68 33.23 -16.90
N MET A 207 16.01 33.11 -16.75
CA MET A 207 16.80 34.16 -16.11
C MET A 207 16.85 35.38 -17.05
N PRO A 208 16.44 36.59 -16.61
CA PRO A 208 16.56 37.77 -17.43
C PRO A 208 18.04 38.04 -17.71
N LYS A 209 18.42 38.08 -19.00
CA LYS A 209 19.78 38.41 -19.43
C LYS A 209 20.19 39.76 -18.83
N GLU A 210 21.39 39.81 -18.25
CA GLU A 210 21.97 40.98 -17.55
C GLU A 210 22.15 42.26 -18.39
N ASP A 211 21.73 42.29 -19.66
CA ASP A 211 21.95 43.42 -20.58
C ASP A 211 20.95 44.58 -20.44
N SER A 212 20.17 44.67 -19.34
CA SER A 212 19.22 45.79 -19.15
C SER A 212 19.35 46.55 -17.83
N PHE A 213 20.51 46.54 -17.18
CA PHE A 213 20.80 47.49 -16.10
C PHE A 213 21.73 48.60 -16.57
N GLU A 214 21.14 49.65 -17.13
CA GLU A 214 21.81 50.93 -17.37
C GLU A 214 22.07 51.59 -16.00
N ALA A 215 23.33 51.63 -15.57
CA ALA A 215 23.70 52.17 -14.26
C ALA A 215 23.52 53.70 -14.23
N PRO A 216 22.75 54.28 -13.27
CA PRO A 216 22.69 55.72 -13.09
C PRO A 216 24.03 56.27 -12.58
N GLN A 217 24.55 57.29 -13.25
CA GLN A 217 25.85 57.90 -12.96
C GLN A 217 25.84 58.67 -11.61
N PRO A 218 26.94 58.65 -10.82
CA PRO A 218 26.89 59.17 -9.45
C PRO A 218 27.15 60.68 -9.40
N ASP A 219 26.18 61.43 -8.86
CA ASP A 219 26.35 62.83 -8.46
C ASP A 219 26.93 62.90 -7.04
N ALA A 220 28.04 63.61 -6.89
CA ALA A 220 28.76 63.76 -5.63
C ALA A 220 28.12 64.87 -4.78
N GLY A 221 27.41 64.48 -3.72
CA GLY A 221 26.89 65.40 -2.71
C GLY A 221 26.65 64.71 -1.37
N ALA A 222 27.48 65.06 -0.38
CA ALA A 222 27.33 64.90 1.07
C ALA A 222 27.62 63.52 1.72
N SER A 223 28.63 63.57 2.60
CA SER A 223 29.05 62.56 3.57
C SER A 223 27.98 62.19 4.59
N THR A 224 28.05 60.97 5.15
CA THR A 224 28.40 60.71 6.56
C THR A 224 28.42 59.20 6.81
N GLY A 225 29.33 58.76 7.69
CA GLY A 225 29.76 57.37 7.79
C GLY A 225 28.83 56.42 8.55
N ALA A 226 28.97 55.14 8.20
CA ALA A 226 28.83 53.98 9.07
C ALA A 226 29.57 52.82 8.37
N GLU A 227 30.38 52.07 9.11
CA GLU A 227 31.14 50.92 8.58
C GLU A 227 30.21 49.79 8.08
N PRO A 228 30.59 49.03 7.03
CA PRO A 228 29.77 47.93 6.53
C PRO A 228 29.90 46.67 7.41
N ILE A 229 28.76 46.09 7.79
CA ILE A 229 28.69 44.77 8.44
C ILE A 229 28.98 43.68 7.37
N PRO A 230 29.85 42.68 7.62
CA PRO A 230 30.17 41.66 6.63
C PRO A 230 29.01 40.67 6.41
N MET A 231 28.65 40.41 5.14
CA MET A 231 27.78 39.29 4.78
C MET A 231 28.60 37.99 4.62
N PRO A 232 28.07 36.81 5.01
CA PRO A 232 28.80 35.54 4.91
C PRO A 232 28.87 35.06 3.45
N GLN A 233 30.06 34.63 3.00
CA GLN A 233 30.26 33.98 1.70
C GLN A 233 29.85 32.49 1.79
N PRO A 234 29.21 31.91 0.75
CA PRO A 234 29.01 30.47 0.68
C PRO A 234 30.33 29.75 0.35
N GLU A 235 30.75 28.82 1.21
CA GLU A 235 31.91 27.94 0.98
C GLU A 235 31.63 26.95 -0.16
N ALA A 236 32.59 26.83 -1.08
CA ALA A 236 32.62 25.82 -2.13
C ALA A 236 33.01 24.45 -1.54
N ILE A 237 32.21 23.42 -1.81
CA ILE A 237 32.56 22.03 -1.51
C ILE A 237 33.08 21.38 -2.80
N GLU A 238 34.39 21.08 -2.84
CA GLU A 238 35.05 20.34 -3.92
C GLU A 238 34.63 18.86 -3.97
N PRO A 239 34.64 18.22 -5.15
CA PRO A 239 34.36 16.79 -5.28
C PRO A 239 35.56 15.96 -4.80
N ALA A 240 35.34 15.10 -3.80
CA ALA A 240 36.36 14.20 -3.28
C ALA A 240 36.74 13.11 -4.29
N ALA A 241 38.03 13.05 -4.63
CA ALA A 241 38.64 12.01 -5.45
C ALA A 241 38.70 10.66 -4.72
N VAL A 242 38.41 9.59 -5.45
CA VAL A 242 38.54 8.20 -5.02
C VAL A 242 40.02 7.80 -5.11
N ASP A 243 40.66 7.52 -3.97
CA ASP A 243 42.01 6.91 -3.94
C ASP A 243 41.91 5.40 -3.67
N ASP A 244 42.57 4.67 -4.55
CA ASP A 244 42.54 3.22 -4.72
C ASP A 244 43.73 2.62 -3.95
N LYS A 245 43.53 2.22 -2.69
CA LYS A 245 44.44 1.32 -1.93
C LYS A 245 43.81 0.78 -0.63
N ASP A 246 43.56 -0.53 -0.66
CA ASP A 246 43.31 -1.46 0.45
C ASP A 246 41.99 -1.29 1.27
N PRO A 247 40.95 -2.12 0.99
CA PRO A 247 39.60 -2.00 1.59
C PRO A 247 39.43 -2.39 3.07
N LEU A 248 40.50 -2.75 3.80
CA LEU A 248 40.36 -3.42 5.11
C LEU A 248 40.59 -2.54 6.35
N LYS A 249 40.94 -1.26 6.20
CA LYS A 249 41.18 -0.35 7.33
C LYS A 249 39.93 0.00 8.19
N PRO A 250 38.70 0.12 7.64
CA PRO A 250 37.54 0.51 8.45
C PRO A 250 37.07 -0.53 9.47
N ARG A 251 37.58 -1.78 9.43
CA ARG A 251 37.14 -2.86 10.33
C ARG A 251 37.94 -2.99 11.63
N GLN A 252 39.12 -2.37 11.76
CA GLN A 252 39.92 -2.47 12.99
C GLN A 252 39.64 -1.34 14.00
N ASP A 253 39.24 -0.15 13.56
CA ASP A 253 39.00 0.97 14.48
C ASP A 253 37.62 0.96 15.16
N ALA A 254 36.63 0.25 14.60
CA ALA A 254 35.28 0.19 15.18
C ALA A 254 35.14 -0.79 16.37
N GLY A 255 36.13 -1.66 16.62
CA GLY A 255 36.07 -2.67 17.70
C GLY A 255 36.43 -2.15 19.09
N SER A 256 36.91 -0.91 19.21
CA SER A 256 37.50 -0.38 20.46
C SER A 256 36.58 0.55 21.27
N SER A 257 35.42 0.95 20.74
CA SER A 257 34.59 2.01 21.34
C SER A 257 33.37 1.54 22.14
N GLU A 258 33.25 0.25 22.46
CA GLU A 258 32.12 -0.28 23.25
C GLU A 258 32.54 -1.02 24.54
N LYS A 259 33.60 -0.54 25.20
CA LYS A 259 33.88 -0.88 26.61
C LYS A 259 34.11 0.39 27.44
N LYS A 260 33.02 1.06 27.80
CA LYS A 260 32.86 1.70 29.11
C LYS A 260 31.40 2.04 29.40
#